data_AF-I3QK10-F1
#
_entry.id   AF-I3QK10-F1
#
_cell.length_a   1.000
_cell.length_b   1.000
_cell.length_c   1.000
_cell.angle_alpha   90.00
_cell.angle_beta   90.00
_cell.angle_gamma   90.00
#
_symmetry.space_group_name_H-M   'P 1'
#
loop_
_entity.id
_entity.type
_entity.pdbx_description
1 polymer ?
#
loop_
_entity_poly.entity_id
_entity_poly.type
_entity_poly.pdbx_seq_one_letter_code
_entity_poly.pdbx_strand_id
1 'polypeptide(L)'
;VIAFVVAEILGKIMGSLHSNYQPFATLPNVNKLIEHEIDNSFPSDHTILFFSIGFLIFLFHKKTGWLWLVLAFAVGISRIWSGVHYPLDV
;
A
#
# COMPACT_ATOMS: atom_id res chain seq x y z
N VAL A 1 12.08 5.61 10.24
CA VAL A 1 11.58 4.74 11.33
C VAL A 1 10.35 5.36 12.01
N ILE A 2 10.46 6.50 12.70
CA ILE A 2 9.31 7.11 13.41
C ILE A 2 8.12 7.39 12.47
N ALA A 3 8.36 8.02 11.31
CA ALA A 3 7.30 8.32 10.33
C ALA A 3 6.53 7.07 9.88
N PHE A 4 7.25 5.97 9.59
CA PHE A 4 6.64 4.70 9.21
C PHE A 4 5.82 4.10 10.36
N VAL A 5 6.37 4.06 11.58
CA VAL A 5 5.64 3.52 12.75
C VAL A 5 4.35 4.30 13.00
N VAL A 6 4.38 5.63 12.91
CA VAL A 6 3.19 6.47 13.05
C VAL A 6 2.18 6.18 11.93
N ALA A 7 2.65 6.13 10.68
CA ALA A 7 1.79 5.85 9.53
C ALA A 7 1.12 4.48 9.63
N GLU A 8 1.84 3.46 10.11
CA GLU A 8 1.32 2.11 10.31
C GLU A 8 0.28 2.04 11.42
N ILE A 9 0.51 2.74 12.54
CA ILE A 9 -0.47 2.82 13.64
C ILE A 9 -1.75 3.49 13.14
N LEU A 10 -1.62 4.61 12.41
CA LEU A 10 -2.76 5.28 11.80
C LEU A 10 -3.45 4.37 10.77
N GLY A 11 -2.69 3.63 9.97
CA GLY A 11 -3.20 2.65 9.01
C GLY A 11 -4.06 1.59 9.68
N LYS A 12 -3.58 1.02 10.80
CA LYS A 12 -4.34 0.02 11.58
C LYS A 12 -5.60 0.59 12.22
N ILE A 13 -5.57 1.83 12.67
CA ILE A 13 -6.78 2.53 13.16
C ILE A 13 -7.76 2.73 12.00
N MET A 14 -7.28 3.15 10.83
CA MET A 14 -8.13 3.31 9.65
C MET A 14 -8.74 1.97 9.20
N GLY A 15 -7.96 0.89 9.23
CA GLY A 15 -8.42 -0.47 8.93
C GLY A 15 -9.43 -1.03 9.95
N SER A 16 -9.47 -0.51 11.18
CA SER A 16 -10.50 -0.87 12.15
C SER A 16 -11.79 -0.07 11.99
N LEU A 17 -11.71 1.13 11.41
CA LEU A 17 -12.86 1.99 11.07
C LEU A 17 -13.52 1.59 9.75
N HIS A 18 -12.73 1.17 8.77
CA HIS A 18 -13.19 0.70 7.47
C HIS A 18 -12.42 -0.56 7.07
N SER A 19 -13.16 -1.60 6.71
CA SER A 19 -12.58 -2.83 6.19
C SER A 19 -13.39 -3.34 4.99
N ASN A 20 -12.67 -3.92 4.05
CA ASN A 20 -13.21 -4.56 2.87
C ASN A 20 -12.31 -5.73 2.50
N TYR A 21 -12.90 -6.84 2.07
CA TYR A 21 -12.13 -7.98 1.56
C TYR A 21 -11.46 -7.63 0.24
N GLN A 22 -10.33 -8.29 -0.05
CA GLN A 22 -9.56 -8.05 -1.27
C GLN A 22 -10.36 -8.34 -2.55
N PRO A 23 -10.00 -7.72 -3.69
CA PRO A 23 -10.69 -7.95 -4.97
C PRO A 23 -10.77 -9.43 -5.36
N PHE A 24 -9.70 -10.21 -5.14
CA PHE A 24 -9.70 -11.65 -5.47
C PHE A 24 -10.67 -12.48 -4.64
N ALA A 25 -11.12 -11.98 -3.49
CA ALA A 25 -12.04 -12.68 -2.60
C ALA A 25 -13.51 -12.38 -2.95
N THR A 26 -13.80 -11.23 -3.57
CA THR A 26 -15.16 -10.74 -3.76
C THR A 26 -15.62 -10.66 -5.21
N LEU A 27 -14.70 -10.47 -6.15
CA LEU A 27 -15.01 -10.29 -7.57
C LEU A 27 -14.78 -11.59 -8.35
N PRO A 28 -15.69 -11.96 -9.27
CA PRO A 28 -15.62 -13.24 -9.98
C PRO A 28 -14.49 -13.31 -11.04
N ASN A 29 -13.88 -12.18 -11.42
CA ASN A 29 -12.93 -12.10 -12.54
C ASN A 29 -11.66 -11.31 -12.17
N VAL A 30 -11.03 -11.66 -11.05
CA VAL A 30 -9.75 -11.06 -10.63
C VAL A 30 -8.61 -12.04 -10.83
N ASN A 31 -7.58 -11.60 -11.54
CA ASN A 31 -6.34 -12.34 -11.68
C ASN A 31 -5.52 -12.19 -10.39
N LYS A 32 -5.59 -13.18 -9.50
CA LYS A 32 -4.72 -13.27 -8.33
C LYS A 32 -3.35 -13.74 -8.77
N LEU A 33 -2.40 -12.81 -8.89
CA LEU A 33 -1.05 -13.12 -9.41
C LEU A 33 -0.07 -13.59 -8.33
N ILE A 34 -0.42 -13.42 -7.06
CA ILE A 34 0.39 -13.79 -5.90
C ILE A 34 -0.44 -14.57 -4.88
N GLU A 35 0.20 -15.47 -4.15
CA GLU A 35 -0.42 -16.14 -3.01
C GLU A 35 -0.67 -15.12 -1.88
N HIS A 36 -1.88 -15.14 -1.33
CA HIS A 36 -2.34 -14.20 -0.31
C HIS A 36 -3.59 -14.77 0.38
N GLU A 37 -3.64 -14.75 1.70
CA GLU A 37 -4.84 -15.16 2.44
C GLU A 37 -5.95 -14.10 2.36
N ILE A 38 -7.20 -14.50 2.58
CA ILE A 38 -8.29 -13.52 2.65
C ILE A 38 -8.14 -12.75 3.97
N ASP A 39 -8.08 -11.42 3.87
CA ASP A 39 -7.94 -10.51 5.01
C ASP A 39 -8.56 -9.14 4.68
N ASN A 40 -8.35 -8.14 5.53
CA ASN A 40 -8.67 -6.77 5.21
C ASN A 40 -7.75 -6.24 4.08
N SER A 41 -8.35 -5.64 3.07
CA SER A 41 -7.67 -5.01 1.93
C SER A 41 -7.23 -3.58 2.25
N PHE A 42 -7.91 -2.89 3.17
CA PHE A 42 -7.69 -1.47 3.44
C PHE A 42 -7.10 -1.20 4.84
N PRO A 43 -6.11 -0.30 4.97
CA PRO A 43 -5.24 0.26 3.92
C PRO A 43 -4.09 -0.71 3.56
N SER A 44 -3.36 -0.44 2.48
CA SER A 44 -2.23 -1.28 2.08
C SER A 44 -0.94 -0.99 2.88
N ASP A 45 -0.51 -1.95 3.71
CA ASP A 45 0.75 -1.84 4.49
C ASP A 45 1.99 -1.60 3.58
N HIS A 46 2.01 -2.21 2.39
CA HIS A 46 3.11 -2.03 1.44
C HIS A 46 3.15 -0.59 0.94
N THR A 47 2.01 0.03 0.67
CA THR A 47 1.99 1.42 0.17
C THR A 47 2.36 2.38 1.30
N ILE A 48 1.83 2.15 2.51
CA ILE A 48 2.22 2.90 3.72
C ILE A 48 3.74 2.86 3.91
N LEU A 49 4.36 1.69 3.84
CA LEU A 49 5.80 1.50 4.01
C LEU A 49 6.62 2.27 2.96
N PHE A 50 6.34 2.02 1.68
CA PHE A 50 7.13 2.57 0.59
C PHE A 50 6.95 4.09 0.43
N PHE A 51 5.72 4.61 0.61
CA PHE A 51 5.50 6.06 0.61
C PHE A 51 6.13 6.74 1.83
N SER A 52 6.03 6.15 3.02
CA SER A 52 6.68 6.70 4.23
C SER A 52 8.19 6.85 4.04
N ILE A 53 8.84 5.82 3.49
CA ILE A 53 10.28 5.85 3.19
C ILE A 53 10.57 6.83 2.05
N GLY A 54 9.80 6.77 0.95
CA GLY A 54 10.01 7.60 -0.22
C GLY A 54 9.90 9.10 0.07
N PHE A 55 8.87 9.52 0.81
CA PHE A 55 8.72 10.90 1.25
C PHE A 55 9.83 11.33 2.20
N LEU A 56 10.24 10.47 3.15
CA LEU A 56 11.34 10.77 4.05
C LEU A 56 12.62 11.08 3.25
N ILE A 57 12.99 10.22 2.30
CA ILE A 57 14.17 10.44 1.46
C ILE A 57 14.00 11.69 0.59
N PHE A 58 12.81 11.93 0.05
CA PHE A 58 12.51 13.13 -0.74
C PHE A 58 12.63 14.44 0.03
N LEU A 59 12.32 14.46 1.32
CA LEU A 59 12.46 15.66 2.13
C LEU A 59 13.94 16.06 2.32
N PHE A 60 14.84 15.09 2.51
CA PHE A 60 16.26 15.35 2.76
C PHE A 60 17.13 15.33 1.50
N HIS A 61 16.76 14.56 0.48
CA HIS A 61 17.52 14.37 -0.75
C HIS A 61 16.60 14.42 -1.98
N LYS A 62 16.25 15.64 -2.41
CA LYS A 62 15.26 15.87 -3.48
C LYS A 62 15.53 15.09 -4.77
N LYS A 63 16.78 15.04 -5.24
CA LYS A 63 17.14 14.37 -6.49
C LYS A 63 16.89 12.86 -6.44
N THR A 64 17.40 12.17 -5.42
CA THR A 64 17.20 10.72 -5.26
C THR A 64 15.80 10.40 -4.75
N GLY A 65 15.18 11.29 -3.97
CA GLY A 65 13.83 11.13 -3.47
C GLY A 65 12.77 11.01 -4.54
N TRP A 66 12.90 11.72 -5.66
CA TRP A 66 12.00 11.53 -6.80
C TRP A 66 12.02 10.09 -7.33
N LEU A 67 13.21 9.47 -7.40
CA LEU A 67 13.33 8.06 -7.78
C LEU A 67 12.60 7.16 -6.77
N TRP A 68 12.76 7.42 -5.48
CA TRP A 68 12.07 6.64 -4.44
C TRP A 68 10.55 6.82 -4.45
N LEU A 69 10.04 8.01 -4.77
CA LEU A 69 8.60 8.23 -4.93
C LEU A 69 8.07 7.49 -6.16
N VAL A 70 8.79 7.50 -7.29
CA VAL A 70 8.42 6.70 -8.47
C VAL A 70 8.36 5.21 -8.14
N LEU A 71 9.33 4.71 -7.36
CA LEU A 71 9.31 3.32 -6.88
C LEU A 71 8.11 3.05 -5.95
N ALA A 72 7.77 3.97 -5.05
CA ALA A 72 6.59 3.83 -4.19
C ALA A 72 5.28 3.77 -5.01
N PHE A 73 5.14 4.61 -6.03
CA PHE A 73 4.03 4.52 -6.98
C PHE A 73 4.01 3.20 -7.74
N ALA A 74 5.17 2.72 -8.21
CA ALA A 74 5.26 1.43 -8.88
C ALA A 74 4.83 0.27 -7.97
N VAL A 75 5.15 0.34 -6.67
CA VAL A 75 4.66 -0.62 -5.67
C VAL A 75 3.13 -0.53 -5.52
N GLY A 76 2.57 0.67 -5.38
CA GLY A 76 1.11 0.83 -5.33
C GLY A 76 0.39 0.24 -6.55
N ILE A 77 0.92 0.51 -7.75
CA ILE A 77 0.38 -0.07 -8.99
C ILE A 77 0.52 -1.59 -8.99
N SER A 78 1.64 -2.15 -8.52
CA SER A 78 1.83 -3.60 -8.49
C SER A 78 0.84 -4.30 -7.56
N ARG A 79 0.46 -3.67 -6.43
CA ARG A 79 -0.56 -4.16 -5.51
C ARG A 79 -1.95 -4.24 -6.13
N ILE A 80 -2.32 -3.25 -6.95
CA ILE A 80 -3.57 -3.26 -7.72
C ILE A 80 -3.48 -4.35 -8.81
N TRP A 81 -2.38 -4.37 -9.55
CA TRP A 81 -2.17 -5.29 -10.67
C TRP A 81 -2.17 -6.76 -10.24
N SER A 82 -1.67 -7.07 -9.04
CA SER A 82 -1.69 -8.43 -8.50
C SER A 82 -3.06 -8.90 -7.99
N GLY A 83 -4.07 -8.01 -8.02
CA GLY A 83 -5.45 -8.33 -7.65
C GLY A 83 -5.72 -8.41 -6.15
N VAL A 84 -4.81 -7.86 -5.32
CA VAL A 84 -4.88 -7.98 -3.85
C VAL A 84 -5.31 -6.69 -3.15
N HIS A 85 -5.35 -5.55 -3.85
CA HIS A 85 -5.86 -4.29 -3.32
C HIS A 85 -6.69 -3.55 -4.38
N TYR A 86 -7.68 -2.77 -3.94
CA TYR A 86 -8.37 -1.80 -4.79
C TYR A 86 -7.54 -0.53 -4.97
N PRO A 87 -7.79 0.27 -6.03
CA PRO A 87 -7.12 1.56 -6.20
C PRO A 87 -7.32 2.55 -5.05
N LEU A 88 -8.38 2.39 -4.24
CA LEU A 88 -8.63 3.24 -3.07
C LEU A 88 -7.88 2.76 -1.80
N ASP A 89 -7.35 1.54 -1.80
CA ASP A 89 -6.60 0.99 -0.66
C ASP A 89 -5.11 1.38 -0.70
N VAL A 90 -4.65 1.87 -1.84
CA VAL A 90 -3.26 2.17 -2.19
C VAL A 90 -2.97 3.66 -2.07
#